data_AF-A7RET2-F1
#
_entry.id   AF-A7RET2-F1
#
_cell.length_a   1.000
_cell.length_b   1.000
_cell.length_c   1.000
_cell.angle_alpha   90.00
_cell.angle_beta   90.00
_cell.angle_gamma   90.00
#
_symmetry.space_group_name_H-M   'P 1'
#
loop_
_entity.id
_entity.type
_entity.pdbx_description
1 polymer ?
#
loop_
_entity_poly.entity_id
_entity_poly.type
_entity_poly.pdbx_seq_one_letter_code
_entity_poly.pdbx_strand_id
1 'polypeptide(L)' 'DGKWSQWTTWSDCSRQCGGGLQVRERKCNNPAPANGGKFCEGETMERQECNKQSCGGKDKLYLHDMR' A
#
# COMPACT_ATOMS: atom_id res chain seq x y z
N ASP A 1 23.64 15.13 -4.60
CA ASP A 1 22.75 13.96 -4.45
C ASP A 1 21.31 14.39 -4.45
N GLY A 2 20.40 13.55 -4.95
CA GLY A 2 18.97 13.81 -4.91
C GLY A 2 18.37 13.55 -3.53
N LYS A 3 17.16 14.05 -3.32
CA LYS A 3 16.37 13.78 -2.10
C LYS A 3 14.95 13.37 -2.45
N TRP A 4 14.40 12.52 -1.60
CA TRP A 4 13.02 12.06 -1.71
C TRP A 4 12.03 13.23 -1.58
N SER A 5 11.01 13.22 -2.42
CA SER A 5 9.77 13.95 -2.19
C SER A 5 9.06 13.42 -0.95
N GLN A 6 8.05 14.14 -0.50
CA GLN A 6 7.06 13.54 0.38
C GLN A 6 6.40 12.34 -0.33
N TRP A 7 6.01 11.36 0.46
CA TRP A 7 5.13 10.30 -0.02
C TRP A 7 3.80 10.89 -0.48
N THR A 8 3.21 10.31 -1.52
CA THR A 8 1.80 10.54 -1.82
C THR A 8 0.94 10.03 -0.67
N THR A 9 -0.33 10.44 -0.65
CA THR A 9 -1.33 9.72 0.13
C THR A 9 -1.39 8.27 -0.35
N TRP A 10 -1.85 7.38 0.54
CA TRP A 10 -2.21 6.03 0.14
C TRP A 10 -3.32 6.08 -0.92
N SER A 11 -3.24 5.19 -1.89
CA SER A 11 -4.34 4.92 -2.82
C SER A 11 -5.55 4.39 -2.07
N ASP A 12 -6.70 4.38 -2.74
CA ASP A 12 -7.83 3.60 -2.25
C ASP A 12 -7.44 2.13 -2.08
N CYS A 13 -8.05 1.49 -1.08
CA CYS A 13 -7.86 0.07 -0.86
C CYS A 13 -8.48 -0.73 -1.99
N SER A 14 -7.76 -1.74 -2.51
CA SER A 14 -8.23 -2.58 -3.61
C SER A 14 -9.53 -3.34 -3.32
N ARG A 15 -9.85 -3.54 -2.03
CA ARG A 15 -11.07 -4.21 -1.57
C ARG A 15 -11.67 -3.44 -0.42
N GLN A 16 -13.00 -3.38 -0.36
CA GLN A 16 -13.72 -2.72 0.74
C GLN A 16 -13.85 -3.58 2.00
N CYS A 17 -13.54 -4.88 1.92
CA CYS A 17 -13.54 -5.85 3.01
C CYS A 17 -12.75 -7.11 2.60
N GLY A 18 -12.50 -7.99 3.54
CA GLY A 18 -11.84 -9.28 3.34
C GLY A 18 -10.34 -9.17 3.10
N GLY A 19 -9.73 -8.02 3.42
CA GLY A 19 -8.32 -7.72 3.16
C GLY A 19 -8.07 -7.29 1.72
N GLY A 20 -7.67 -6.04 1.53
CA GLY A 20 -7.16 -5.48 0.27
C GLY A 20 -5.74 -4.91 0.44
N LEU A 21 -5.24 -4.29 -0.62
CA LEU A 21 -3.95 -3.59 -0.62
C LEU A 21 -4.14 -2.14 -1.02
N GLN A 22 -3.35 -1.26 -0.42
CA GLN A 22 -3.20 0.14 -0.82
C GLN A 22 -1.72 0.44 -1.05
N VAL A 23 -1.44 1.42 -1.91
CA VAL A 23 -0.10 1.75 -2.38
C VAL A 23 0.16 3.24 -2.22
N ARG A 24 1.39 3.62 -1.91
CA ARG A 24 1.86 5.01 -1.98
C ARG A 24 3.19 5.09 -2.69
N GLU A 25 3.50 6.26 -3.24
CA GLU A 25 4.71 6.48 -4.03
C GLU A 25 5.47 7.73 -3.58
N ARG A 26 6.77 7.79 -3.87
CA ARG A 26 7.60 8.98 -3.72
C ARG A 26 8.59 9.06 -4.88
N LYS A 27 9.10 10.26 -5.14
CA LYS A 27 10.04 10.52 -6.25
C LYS A 27 11.34 11.09 -5.72
N CYS A 28 12.46 10.77 -6.34
CA CYS A 28 13.75 11.38 -6.02
C CYS A 28 13.91 12.70 -6.78
N ASN A 29 13.12 13.72 -6.42
CA ASN A 29 13.05 14.97 -7.15
C ASN A 29 12.97 16.22 -6.27
N ASN A 30 13.26 16.13 -4.96
CA ASN A 30 13.12 17.26 -4.04
C ASN A 30 14.40 17.58 -3.23
N PRO A 31 15.54 17.92 -3.87
CA PRO A 31 15.72 18.15 -5.30
C PRO A 31 16.10 16.89 -6.08
N ALA A 32 16.01 16.94 -7.42
CA ALA A 32 16.53 15.89 -8.28
C ALA A 32 18.06 15.84 -8.23
N PRO A 33 18.69 14.67 -8.41
CA PRO A 33 20.14 14.57 -8.56
C PRO A 33 20.63 15.42 -9.74
N ALA A 34 21.71 16.17 -9.53
CA ALA A 34 22.36 17.00 -10.55
C ALA A 34 23.87 17.00 -10.35
N ASN A 35 24.63 17.39 -11.38
CA ASN A 35 26.10 17.54 -11.34
C ASN A 35 26.84 16.30 -10.79
N GLY A 36 26.44 15.11 -11.23
CA GLY A 36 27.02 13.84 -10.75
C GLY A 36 26.53 13.38 -9.36
N GLY A 37 25.54 14.06 -8.79
CA GLY A 37 24.91 13.63 -7.54
C GLY A 37 24.23 12.27 -7.64
N LYS A 38 24.28 11.51 -6.55
CA LYS A 38 23.67 10.18 -6.46
C LYS A 38 22.14 10.22 -6.49
N PHE A 39 21.54 9.17 -7.04
CA PHE A 39 20.11 8.92 -6.91
C PHE A 39 19.76 8.53 -5.47
N CYS A 40 18.51 8.71 -5.07
CA CYS A 40 18.05 8.38 -3.74
C CYS A 40 18.05 6.86 -3.54
N GLU A 41 18.60 6.41 -2.41
CA GLU A 41 18.58 4.99 -2.05
C GLU A 41 17.25 4.62 -1.36
N GLY A 42 16.74 3.43 -1.68
CA GLY A 42 15.49 2.87 -1.15
C GLY A 42 14.34 2.82 -2.17
N GLU A 43 13.18 2.35 -1.70
CA GLU A 43 12.03 2.07 -2.57
C GLU A 43 11.29 3.35 -2.98
N THR A 44 10.80 3.35 -4.22
CA THR A 44 9.95 4.43 -4.77
C THR A 44 8.46 4.21 -4.48
N MET A 45 8.09 3.00 -4.09
CA MET A 45 6.71 2.54 -3.89
C MET A 45 6.64 1.71 -2.63
N GLU A 46 5.57 1.87 -1.86
CA GLU A 46 5.28 1.06 -0.67
C GLU A 46 3.87 0.50 -0.76
N ARG A 47 3.65 -0.70 -0.21
CA ARG A 47 2.36 -1.39 -0.20
C ARG A 47 2.02 -1.84 1.22
N GLN A 48 0.75 -1.72 1.60
CA GLN A 48 0.27 -2.26 2.87
C GLN A 48 -1.14 -2.83 2.75
N GLU A 49 -1.46 -3.75 3.67
CA GLU A 49 -2.82 -4.29 3.79
C GLU A 49 -3.80 -3.25 4.34
N CYS A 50 -5.04 -3.34 3.88
CA CYS A 50 -6.14 -2.48 4.30
C CYS A 50 -7.46 -3.28 4.33
N ASN A 51 -8.49 -2.72 4.97
CA ASN A 51 -9.84 -3.29 5.00
C ASN A 51 -9.92 -4.77 5.40
N LYS A 52 -9.24 -5.13 6.50
CA LYS A 52 -9.15 -6.51 7.02
C LYS A 52 -10.45 -7.04 7.64
N GLN A 53 -11.48 -6.21 7.81
CA GLN A 53 -12.80 -6.64 8.26
C GLN A 53 -13.40 -7.71 7.34
N SER A 54 -14.14 -8.68 7.88
CA SER A 54 -14.83 -9.67 7.06
C SER A 54 -15.87 -9.03 6.12
N CYS A 55 -15.99 -9.57 4.90
CA CYS A 55 -17.10 -9.24 4.00
C CYS A 55 -18.30 -10.05 4.47
N GLY A 56 -19.26 -9.45 5.19
CA GLY A 56 -20.39 -10.15 5.80
C GLY A 56 -21.09 -11.15 4.87
N GLY A 57 -20.67 -12.42 4.93
CA GLY A 57 -21.00 -13.46 3.96
C GLY A 57 -20.88 -14.84 4.58
N LYS A 58 -21.67 -15.07 5.64
CA LYS A 58 -22.05 -16.39 6.19
C LYS A 58 -20.92 -17.41 6.40
N ASP A 59 -19.92 -17.07 7.22
CA ASP A 59 -19.05 -18.05 7.91
C ASP A 59 -19.79 -18.86 9.00
N LYS A 60 -21.10 -19.06 8.86
CA LYS A 60 -21.95 -19.85 9.77
C LYS A 60 -22.70 -20.99 9.07
N LEU A 61 -22.57 -21.15 7.75
CA LEU A 61 -23.24 -22.24 7.03
C LEU A 61 -22.49 -23.57 7.05
N TYR A 62 -21.21 -23.61 7.46
CA TYR A 62 -20.42 -24.84 7.53
C TYR A 62 -20.27 -25.44 8.94
N LEU A 63 -20.83 -24.81 9.99
CA LEU A 63 -20.69 -25.27 11.38
C LEU A 63 -21.98 -25.87 11.98
N HIS A 64 -23.11 -25.89 11.26
CA HIS A 64 -24.39 -26.34 11.81
C HIS A 64 -24.96 -27.63 11.17
N ASP A 65 -24.22 -28.34 10.31
CA ASP A 65 -24.73 -29.54 9.61
C ASP A 65 -23.99 -30.84 9.97
N MET A 66 -23.47 -30.94 11.20
CA MET A 66 -22.97 -32.21 11.77
C MET A 66 -23.80 -32.64 12.99
N ARG A 67 -25.13 -32.65 12.84
CA ARG A 67 -26.01 -33.30 13.81
C ARG A 67 -26.58 -34.59 13.25
#